data_AF-S6U920-F1
#
_entry.id   AF-S6U920-F1
#
_cell.length_a   1.000
_cell.length_b   1.000
_cell.length_c   1.000
_cell.angle_alpha   90.00
_cell.angle_beta   90.00
_cell.angle_gamma   90.00
#
_symmetry.space_group_name_H-M   'P 1'
#
loop_
_entity.id
_entity.type
_entity.pdbx_description
1 polymer ?
#
loop_
_entity_poly.entity_id
_entity_poly.type
_entity_poly.pdbx_seq_one_letter_code
_entity_poly.pdbx_strand_id
1 'polypeptide(L)' 'MNPDIPLQFLGGISARVFLRDYWQKKPLLIRQALPDFQSPIDADELAGLALEEEIESRLVIENGERPWELRRGPFA' A
#
# COMPACT_ATOMS: atom_id res chain seq x y z
N MET A 1 4.11 -0.26 25.23
CA MET A 1 3.75 0.93 24.43
C MET A 1 2.49 1.54 25.04
N ASN A 2 2.46 2.84 25.31
CA ASN A 2 1.27 3.50 25.87
C ASN A 2 0.32 3.90 24.72
N PRO A 3 -0.92 3.34 24.65
CA PRO A 3 -1.85 3.57 23.54
C PRO A 3 -2.46 4.97 23.51
N ASP A 4 -2.20 5.78 24.53
CA ASP A 4 -2.71 7.14 24.69
C ASP A 4 -1.72 8.22 24.19
N ILE A 5 -0.50 7.83 23.83
CA ILE A 5 0.49 8.75 23.23
C ILE A 5 0.18 8.94 21.74
N PRO A 6 0.15 10.20 21.24
CA PRO A 6 0.11 10.51 19.82
C PRO A 6 1.19 9.80 18.99
N LEU A 7 0.81 9.22 17.85
CA LEU A 7 1.74 8.55 16.94
C LEU A 7 1.77 9.29 15.60
N GLN A 8 2.97 9.63 15.11
CA GLN A 8 3.16 10.35 13.84
C GLN A 8 2.51 9.62 12.66
N PHE A 9 2.70 8.30 12.57
CA PHE A 9 2.11 7.48 11.50
C PHE A 9 0.59 7.33 11.59
N LEU A 10 -0.01 7.72 12.72
CA LEU A 10 -1.46 7.85 12.88
C LEU A 10 -1.96 9.30 12.63
N GLY A 11 -1.08 10.23 12.24
CA GLY A 11 -1.41 11.63 12.03
C GLY A 11 -1.50 12.44 13.32
N GLY A 12 -0.75 12.04 14.35
CA GLY A 12 -0.74 12.72 15.64
C GLY A 12 -1.91 12.37 16.57
N ILE A 13 -2.74 11.37 16.21
CA ILE A 13 -3.71 10.78 17.15
C ILE A 13 -3.08 9.59 17.87
N SER A 14 -3.64 9.23 19.01
CA SER A 14 -3.23 8.05 19.73
C SER A 14 -3.82 6.77 19.11
N ALA A 15 -3.21 5.62 19.41
CA ALA A 15 -3.74 4.33 18.98
C ALA A 15 -5.18 4.11 19.51
N ARG A 16 -5.48 4.59 20.72
CA ARG A 16 -6.84 4.52 21.28
C ARG A 16 -7.85 5.27 20.41
N VAL A 17 -7.53 6.50 20.00
CA VAL A 17 -8.42 7.31 19.15
C VAL A 17 -8.61 6.65 17.78
N PHE A 18 -7.52 6.16 17.17
CA PHE A 18 -7.58 5.46 15.89
C PHE A 18 -8.50 4.23 15.93
N LEU A 19 -8.32 3.36 16.93
CA LEU A 19 -9.11 2.13 17.08
C LEU A 19 -10.58 2.43 17.39
N ARG A 20 -10.85 3.44 18.23
CA ARG A 20 -12.22 3.84 18.59
C ARG A 20 -12.97 4.42 17.39
N ASP A 21 -12.35 5.32 16.63
CA ASP A 21 -13.09 6.16 15.68
C ASP A 21 -12.95 5.75 14.21
N TYR A 22 -11.86 5.07 13.83
CA TYR A 22 -11.51 4.84 12.41
C TYR A 22 -11.37 3.37 12.05
N TRP A 23 -10.66 2.57 12.85
CA TRP A 23 -10.40 1.17 12.54
C TRP A 23 -11.70 0.39 12.30
N GLN A 24 -11.82 -0.19 11.10
CA GLN A 24 -13.02 -0.89 10.60
C GLN A 24 -14.33 -0.08 10.67
N LYS A 25 -14.26 1.24 10.65
CA LYS A 25 -15.44 2.13 10.72
C LYS A 25 -15.52 3.10 9.54
N LYS A 26 -14.45 3.85 9.30
CA LYS A 26 -14.42 4.88 8.25
C LYS A 26 -12.98 5.10 7.75
N PRO A 27 -12.80 5.49 6.48
CA PRO A 27 -11.49 5.79 5.94
C PRO A 27 -10.87 7.02 6.63
N LEU A 28 -9.54 7.06 6.65
CA LEU A 28 -8.75 8.18 7.17
C LEU A 28 -7.55 8.39 6.25
N LEU A 29 -7.41 9.60 5.71
CA LEU A 29 -6.20 10.02 5.00
C LEU A 29 -5.22 10.63 5.99
N ILE A 30 -4.06 10.01 6.16
CA ILE A 30 -2.98 10.50 7.02
C ILE A 30 -1.90 11.11 6.15
N ARG A 31 -1.86 12.44 6.10
CA ARG A 31 -0.83 13.18 5.34
C ARG A 31 0.49 13.12 6.09
N GLN A 32 1.59 12.85 5.39
CA GLN A 32 2.94 12.78 5.99
C GLN A 32 3.03 11.76 7.15
N ALA A 33 2.36 10.61 7.01
CA ALA A 33 2.43 9.52 7.98
C ALA A 33 3.88 9.02 8.17
N LEU A 34 4.64 9.00 7.07
CA LEU A 34 6.06 8.66 7.00
C LEU A 34 6.80 9.86 6.39
N PRO A 35 7.30 10.80 7.19
CA PRO A 35 8.14 11.88 6.70
C PRO A 35 9.36 11.34 5.97
N ASP A 36 9.78 12.02 4.90
CA ASP A 36 10.96 11.66 4.09
C ASP A 36 10.96 10.20 3.59
N PHE A 37 9.77 9.67 3.26
CA PHE A 37 9.59 8.31 2.78
C PHE A 37 10.49 8.00 1.57
N GLN A 38 11.24 6.92 1.68
CA GLN A 38 12.00 6.31 0.59
C GLN A 38 11.44 4.91 0.35
N SER A 39 11.19 4.57 -0.92
CA SER A 39 10.73 3.22 -1.28
C SER A 39 11.80 2.20 -0.92
N PRO A 40 11.45 1.06 -0.29
CA PRO A 40 12.42 0.00 0.02
C PRO A 40 12.81 -0.85 -1.21
N ILE A 41 12.13 -0.66 -2.34
CA ILE A 41 12.34 -1.37 -3.61
C ILE A 41 12.14 -0.40 -4.76
N ASP A 42 12.97 -0.49 -5.79
CA ASP A 42 12.78 0.29 -7.01
C ASP A 42 11.82 -0.38 -8.02
N ALA A 43 11.55 0.31 -9.13
CA ALA A 43 10.58 -0.17 -10.12
C ALA A 43 11.10 -1.36 -10.94
N ASP A 44 12.41 -1.41 -11.22
CA ASP A 44 13.02 -2.47 -12.02
C ASP A 44 13.15 -3.76 -11.18
N GLU A 45 13.50 -3.61 -9.90
CA GLU A 45 13.48 -4.71 -8.92
C GLU A 45 12.08 -5.30 -8.74
N LEU A 46 11.05 -4.45 -8.59
CA LEU A 46 9.66 -4.91 -8.48
C LEU A 46 9.18 -5.61 -9.76
N ALA A 47 9.58 -5.12 -10.93
CA ALA A 47 9.29 -5.76 -12.20
C ALA A 47 9.99 -7.13 -12.32
N GLY A 48 11.24 -7.24 -11.84
CA GLY A 48 11.97 -8.48 -11.74
C GLY A 48 11.27 -9.52 -10.87
N LEU A 49 10.80 -9.13 -9.68
CA LEU A 49 10.01 -10.00 -8.79
C LEU A 49 8.72 -10.50 -9.47
N ALA A 50 8.11 -9.68 -10.33
CA ALA A 50 6.89 -10.07 -11.03
C ALA A 50 7.09 -11.17 -12.10
N LEU A 51 8.35 -11.54 -12.40
CA LEU A 51 8.73 -12.64 -13.29
C LEU A 51 8.92 -13.97 -12.52
N GLU A 52 9.01 -13.94 -11.19
CA GLU A 52 9.24 -15.12 -10.36
C GLU A 52 7.96 -15.96 -10.21
N GLU A 53 8.05 -17.28 -10.35
CA GLU A 53 6.89 -18.19 -10.33
C GLU A 53 6.17 -18.19 -8.98
N GLU A 54 6.90 -17.95 -7.90
CA GLU A 54 6.42 -17.94 -6.53
C GLU A 54 5.70 -16.63 -6.15
N ILE A 55 5.74 -15.61 -7.02
CA ILE A 55 5.22 -14.27 -6.74
C ILE A 55 3.93 -14.01 -7.53
N GLU A 56 2.83 -13.80 -6.80
CA GLU A 56 1.57 -13.38 -7.40
C GLU A 56 1.65 -11.93 -7.90
N SER A 57 1.64 -11.75 -9.22
CA SER A 57 1.69 -10.43 -9.86
C SER A 57 0.55 -10.24 -10.87
N ARG A 58 0.21 -8.98 -11.17
CA ARG A 58 -0.81 -8.64 -12.18
C ARG A 58 -0.57 -7.28 -12.81
N LEU A 59 -0.97 -7.15 -14.08
CA LEU A 59 -1.09 -5.89 -14.79
C LEU A 59 -2.58 -5.60 -15.03
N VAL A 60 -3.01 -4.40 -14.67
CA VAL A 60 -4.35 -3.87 -14.96
C VAL A 60 -4.17 -2.76 -16.00
N ILE A 61 -4.67 -3.00 -17.21
CA ILE A 61 -4.44 -2.15 -18.38
C ILE A 61 -5.77 -1.56 -18.79
N GLU A 62 -5.93 -0.24 -18.63
CA GLU A 62 -7.18 0.46 -18.98
C GLU A 62 -7.52 0.31 -20.47
N ASN A 63 -6.52 0.47 -21.34
CA ASN A 63 -6.65 0.48 -22.81
C ASN A 63 -5.86 -0.68 -23.46
N GLY A 64 -6.20 -1.92 -23.10
CA GLY A 64 -5.61 -3.12 -23.69
C GLY A 64 -6.31 -3.58 -24.98
N GLU A 65 -6.24 -4.88 -25.28
CA GLU A 65 -7.03 -5.50 -26.37
C GLU A 65 -8.53 -5.33 -26.14
N ARG A 66 -8.92 -5.22 -24.87
CA ARG A 66 -10.25 -4.85 -24.40
C ARG A 66 -10.13 -3.83 -23.26
N PRO A 67 -11.14 -2.97 -23.05
CA PRO A 67 -11.15 -2.06 -21.90
C PRO A 67 -10.97 -2.82 -20.58
N TRP A 68 -10.08 -2.33 -19.73
CA TRP A 68 -9.74 -2.94 -18.43
C TRP A 68 -9.29 -4.40 -18.57
N GLU A 69 -8.24 -4.61 -19.37
CA GLU A 69 -7.59 -5.91 -19.51
C GLU A 69 -6.78 -6.26 -18.25
N LEU A 70 -6.94 -7.50 -17.78
CA LEU A 70 -6.18 -8.06 -16.67
C LEU A 70 -5.23 -9.14 -17.18
N ARG A 71 -3.93 -8.98 -16.95
CA ARG A 71 -2.92 -10.02 -17.14
C ARG A 71 -2.39 -10.46 -15.77
N ARG A 72 -2.27 -11.76 -15.55
CA ARG A 72 -1.69 -12.33 -14.33
C ARG A 72 -0.30 -12.87 -14.66
N GLY A 73 0.65 -12.67 -13.77
CA GLY A 73 1.99 -13.19 -13.92
C GLY A 73 2.11 -14.69 -13.55
N PRO A 74 3.35 -15.20 -13.47
CA PRO A 74 4.58 -14.46 -13.74
C PRO A 74 4.63 -13.96 -15.20
N PHE A 75 5.31 -12.84 -15.43
CA PHE A 75 5.53 -12.33 -16.79
C PHE A 75 6.83 -12.91 -17.35
N ALA A 76 6.88 -13.13 -18.66
CA ALA A 76 8.03 -13.66 -19.39
C ALA A 76 8.22 -12.90 -20.69
#